data_AF-A0A7C3BRL3-F1
#
_entry.id   AF-A0A7C3BRL3-F1
#
_cell.length_a   1.000
_cell.length_b   1.000
_cell.length_c   1.000
_cell.angle_alpha   90.00
_cell.angle_beta   90.00
_cell.angle_gamma   90.00
#
_symmetry.space_group_name_H-M   'P 1'
#
loop_
_entity.id
_entity.type
_entity.pdbx_description
1 polymer ?
#
loop_
_entity_poly.entity_id
_entity_poly.type
_entity_poly.pdbx_seq_one_letter_code
_entity_poly.pdbx_strand_id
1 'polypeptide(L)' 'IEAEVVKVTDPMKYADYGIMSTPGLVINEKTVSAGRIPSIAEITTFVTSALATG' A
#
# COMPACT_ATOMS: atom_id res chain seq x y z
N ILE A 1 -14.99 -4.32 9.71
CA ILE A 1 -14.09 -3.32 9.12
C ILE A 1 -14.27 -3.41 7.62
N GLU A 2 -14.66 -2.31 7.00
CA GLU A 2 -14.74 -2.20 5.54
C GLU A 2 -13.39 -1.67 5.06
N ALA A 3 -12.88 -2.23 3.96
CA ALA A 3 -11.66 -1.77 3.32
C ALA A 3 -11.88 -1.75 1.82
N GLU A 4 -11.50 -0.67 1.17
CA GLU A 4 -11.56 -0.54 -0.29
C GLU A 4 -10.22 -0.97 -0.88
N VAL A 5 -10.25 -1.99 -1.73
CA VAL A 5 -9.05 -2.47 -2.44
C VAL A 5 -9.17 -2.04 -3.90
N VAL A 6 -8.37 -1.04 -4.28
CA VAL A 6 -8.36 -0.50 -5.64
C VAL A 6 -7.08 -0.93 -6.34
N LYS A 7 -7.22 -1.56 -7.51
CA LYS A 7 -6.09 -1.86 -8.37
C LYS A 7 -5.73 -0.62 -9.19
N VAL A 8 -4.60 0.00 -8.86
CA VAL A 8 -4.06 1.13 -9.63
C VAL A 8 -3.05 0.60 -10.64
N THR A 9 -3.29 0.86 -11.93
CA THR A 9 -2.35 0.54 -13.03
C THR A 9 -1.82 1.79 -13.71
N ASP A 10 -2.31 2.96 -13.33
CA ASP A 10 -1.93 4.25 -13.91
C ASP A 10 -0.60 4.73 -13.30
N PRO A 11 0.46 4.91 -14.10
CA PRO A 11 1.75 5.40 -13.65
C PRO A 11 1.72 6.76 -12.98
N MET A 12 0.83 7.65 -13.43
CA MET A 12 0.71 8.96 -12.81
C MET A 12 0.16 8.84 -11.39
N LYS A 13 -0.90 8.03 -11.22
CA LYS A 13 -1.51 7.81 -9.90
C LYS A 13 -0.55 7.21 -8.88
N TYR A 14 0.22 6.18 -9.25
CA TYR A 14 1.14 5.58 -8.28
C TYR A 14 2.44 6.40 -8.10
N ALA A 15 2.81 7.23 -9.08
CA ALA A 15 3.92 8.18 -8.93
C ALA A 15 3.62 9.26 -7.87
N ASP A 16 2.37 9.71 -7.75
CA ASP A 16 1.95 10.65 -6.69
C ASP A 16 2.20 10.09 -5.28
N TYR A 17 2.12 8.76 -5.13
CA TYR A 17 2.44 8.04 -3.88
C TYR A 17 3.95 7.73 -3.72
N GLY A 18 4.81 8.26 -4.59
CA GLY A 18 6.26 8.02 -4.56
C GLY A 18 6.66 6.59 -4.98
N ILE A 19 5.78 5.84 -5.64
CA ILE A 19 6.10 4.49 -6.12
C ILE A 19 6.84 4.60 -7.46
N MET A 20 8.18 4.54 -7.41
CA MET A 20 9.01 4.57 -8.61
C MET A 20 9.14 3.20 -9.31
N SER A 21 8.83 2.12 -8.59
CA SER A 21 8.90 0.75 -9.12
C SER A 21 7.77 -0.08 -8.53
N THR A 22 7.01 -0.73 -9.40
CA THR A 22 5.98 -1.68 -9.00
C THR A 22 6.61 -3.03 -8.70
N PRO A 23 6.09 -3.81 -7.73
CA PRO A 23 4.83 -3.60 -7.02
C PRO A 23 4.95 -2.62 -5.84
N GLY A 24 3.87 -1.87 -5.60
CA GLY A 24 3.73 -0.95 -4.47
C GLY A 24 2.41 -1.19 -3.72
N LEU A 25 2.41 -0.89 -2.43
CA LEU A 25 1.27 -1.02 -1.54
C LEU A 25 1.08 0.30 -0.78
N VAL A 26 -0.12 0.85 -0.86
CA VAL A 26 -0.55 2.08 -0.18
C VAL A 26 -1.76 1.72 0.68
N ILE A 27 -1.76 2.18 1.93
CA ILE A 27 -2.86 1.99 2.87
C ILE A 27 -3.16 3.34 3.51
N ASN A 28 -4.42 3.77 3.52
CA ASN A 28 -4.84 5.08 4.04
C ASN A 28 -3.99 6.23 3.45
N GLU A 29 -3.86 6.26 2.12
CA GLU A 29 -3.05 7.24 1.37
C GLU A 29 -1.54 7.25 1.72
N LYS A 30 -1.08 6.30 2.54
CA LYS A 30 0.32 6.17 2.97
C LYS A 30 0.99 4.98 2.29
N THR A 31 2.09 5.24 1.61
CA THR A 31 2.91 4.20 0.99
C THR A 31 3.62 3.37 2.06
N VAL A 32 3.33 2.08 2.11
CA VAL A 32 3.91 1.12 3.07
C VAL A 32 4.94 0.20 2.42
N SER A 33 4.88 0.03 1.10
CA SER A 33 5.89 -0.72 0.32
C SER A 33 5.98 -0.16 -1.09
N ALA A 34 7.21 -0.06 -1.63
CA ALA A 34 7.46 0.31 -3.02
C ALA A 34 8.67 -0.49 -3.54
N GLY A 35 8.61 -0.97 -4.78
CA GLY A 35 9.71 -1.70 -5.44
C GLY A 35 9.98 -3.10 -4.91
N ARG A 36 9.15 -3.63 -3.99
CA ARG A 36 9.26 -4.99 -3.47
C ARG A 36 7.90 -5.60 -3.19
N ILE A 37 7.83 -6.92 -3.32
CA ILE A 37 6.67 -7.71 -2.88
C ILE A 37 6.86 -7.99 -1.38
N PRO A 38 6.05 -7.38 -0.49
CA PRO A 38 6.10 -7.71 0.93
C PRO A 38 5.61 -9.14 1.17
N SER A 39 6.12 -9.76 2.22
CA SER A 39 5.65 -11.07 2.68
C SER A 39 4.26 -10.97 3.32
N ILE A 40 3.56 -12.10 3.43
CA ILE A 40 2.23 -12.16 4.06
C ILE A 40 2.27 -11.61 5.50
N ALA A 41 3.34 -11.90 6.25
CA ALA A 41 3.51 -11.40 7.62
C ALA A 41 3.62 -9.87 7.68
N GLU A 42 4.36 -9.27 6.73
CA GLU A 42 4.49 -7.82 6.64
C GLU A 42 3.17 -7.15 6.24
N ILE A 43 2.43 -7.74 5.29
CA ILE A 43 1.12 -7.21 4.88
C ILE A 43 0.16 -7.16 6.08
N THR A 44 0.06 -8.25 6.85
CA THR A 44 -0.77 -8.29 8.07
C THR A 44 -0.33 -7.23 9.08
N THR A 45 0.98 -7.01 9.22
CA THR A 45 1.53 -5.98 10.11
C THR A 45 1.14 -4.58 9.65
N PHE A 46 1.24 -4.28 8.35
CA PHE A 46 0.86 -2.98 7.80
C PHE A 46 -0.62 -2.70 7.98
N VAL A 47 -1.50 -3.68 7.71
CA VAL A 47 -2.95 -3.55 7.90
C VAL A 47 -3.27 -3.34 9.39
N THR A 48 -2.68 -4.13 10.28
CA THR A 48 -2.90 -4.00 11.74
C THR A 48 -2.43 -2.64 12.26
N SER A 49 -1.25 -2.18 11.80
CA SER A 49 -0.73 -0.86 12.17
C SER A 49 -1.63 0.26 11.65
N ALA A 50 -2.19 0.14 10.45
CA ALA A 50 -3.10 1.12 9.89
C ALA A 50 -4.43 1.18 10.65
N LEU A 51 -4.94 0.04 11.12
CA LEU A 51 -6.15 -0.05 11.94
C LEU A 51 -5.96 0.52 13.35
N ALA A 52 -4.77 0.39 13.94
CA ALA A 52 -4.47 0.90 15.28
C ALA A 52 -4.30 2.44 15.33
N THR A 53 -4.14 3.09 14.17
CA THR A 53 -4.01 4.55 14.05
C THR A 53 -5.35 5.23 13.73
N GLY A 54 -6.45 4.48 13.75
CA GLY A 54 -7.82 4.96 13.50
C GLY A 54 -8.65 5.09 14.76
#